data_AF-A0A8S9W9Y6-F1
#
_entry.id   AF-A0A8S9W9Y6-F1
#
_cell.length_a   1.000
_cell.length_b   1.000
_cell.length_c   1.000
_cell.angle_alpha   90.00
_cell.angle_beta   90.00
_cell.angle_gamma   90.00
#
_symmetry.space_group_name_H-M   'P 1'
#
loop_
_entity.id
_entity.type
_entity.pdbx_description
1 polymer ?
#
loop_
_entity_poly.entity_id
_entity_poly.type
_entity_poly.pdbx_seq_one_letter_code
_entity_poly.pdbx_strand_id
1 'polypeptide(L)'
;PWLSFAIQRLVDSGILGELNIVFERTFIDIRQFEGDKIVYPCNASELNGKYLDSDDDIEDGSLLVGCDISKELFELRFPDYTYKQINMCPLRTEFVKPSKPFITRCCQTKKTGLININGHDGVVVHWGASEYDIVDAIRLLVSRLDEDFNESSSD
;
A
#
# COMPACT_ATOMS: atom_id res chain seq x y z
N PRO A 1 1.40 -1.75 10.86
CA PRO A 1 0.86 -2.09 9.51
C PRO A 1 -0.07 -3.32 9.52
N TRP A 2 -1.38 -3.09 9.37
CA TRP A 2 -2.44 -4.10 9.55
C TRP A 2 -2.35 -5.30 8.59
N LEU A 3 -2.03 -5.11 7.31
CA LEU A 3 -1.99 -6.22 6.33
C LEU A 3 -0.95 -7.26 6.73
N SER A 4 0.25 -6.80 7.11
CA SER A 4 1.31 -7.68 7.57
C SER A 4 0.92 -8.46 8.83
N PHE A 5 0.15 -7.85 9.73
CA PHE A 5 -0.33 -8.52 10.93
C PHE A 5 -1.39 -9.58 10.59
N ALA A 6 -2.36 -9.22 9.74
CA ALA A 6 -3.39 -10.14 9.27
C ALA A 6 -2.78 -11.36 8.54
N ILE A 7 -1.84 -11.14 7.62
CA ILE A 7 -1.14 -12.23 6.91
C ILE A 7 -0.39 -13.13 7.90
N GLN A 8 0.32 -12.56 8.89
CA GLN A 8 1.03 -13.38 9.87
C GLN A 8 0.06 -14.27 10.64
N ARG A 9 -1.10 -13.75 11.08
CA ARG A 9 -2.14 -14.55 11.74
C ARG A 9 -2.66 -15.68 10.86
N LEU A 10 -2.85 -15.42 9.56
CA LEU A 10 -3.27 -16.43 8.60
C LEU A 10 -2.20 -17.53 8.45
N VAL A 11 -0.93 -17.15 8.33
CA VAL A 11 0.19 -18.11 8.31
C VAL A 11 0.22 -18.95 9.59
N ASP A 12 0.16 -18.31 10.76
CA ASP A 12 0.20 -18.99 12.07
C ASP A 12 -1.00 -19.92 12.29
N SER A 13 -2.14 -19.64 11.65
CA SER A 13 -3.33 -20.50 11.69
C SER A 13 -3.24 -21.75 10.82
N GLY A 14 -2.28 -21.80 9.88
CA GLY A 14 -2.12 -22.89 8.93
C GLY A 14 -3.06 -22.85 7.72
N ILE A 15 -3.94 -21.85 7.60
CA ILE A 15 -4.93 -21.74 6.52
C ILE A 15 -4.33 -21.53 5.12
N LEU A 16 -3.04 -21.16 5.06
CA LEU A 16 -2.27 -20.97 3.82
C LEU A 16 -1.22 -22.08 3.62
N GLY A 17 -1.22 -23.12 4.47
CA GLY A 17 -0.19 -24.15 4.48
C GLY A 17 -0.13 -24.98 3.21
N GLU A 18 -1.25 -25.09 2.48
CA GLU A 18 -1.34 -25.80 1.20
C GLU A 18 -0.61 -25.09 0.06
N LEU A 19 -0.36 -23.78 0.19
CA LEU A 19 0.19 -22.95 -0.89
C LEU A 19 1.72 -23.01 -0.95
N ASN A 20 2.40 -23.56 0.06
CA ASN A 20 3.88 -23.64 0.13
C ASN A 20 4.61 -22.30 -0.12
N ILE A 21 4.00 -21.18 0.31
CA ILE A 21 4.55 -19.83 0.16
C ILE A 21 5.20 -19.32 1.44
N VAL A 22 6.16 -18.41 1.30
CA VAL A 22 6.80 -17.70 2.41
C VAL A 22 6.65 -16.20 2.22
N PHE A 23 6.23 -15.50 3.28
CA PHE A 23 6.07 -14.05 3.27
C PHE A 23 7.29 -13.34 3.83
N GLU A 24 7.74 -12.31 3.11
CA GLU A 24 8.66 -11.31 3.62
C GLU A 24 7.97 -9.95 3.71
N ARG A 25 8.43 -9.11 4.63
CA ARG A 25 7.81 -7.82 4.94
C ARG A 25 8.76 -6.70 4.56
N THR A 26 8.25 -5.75 3.79
CA THR A 26 8.97 -4.53 3.44
C THR A 26 8.18 -3.33 3.95
N PHE A 27 8.85 -2.43 4.67
CA PHE A 27 8.25 -1.22 5.22
C PHE A 27 9.02 0.02 4.76
N ILE A 28 8.29 1.10 4.53
CA ILE A 28 8.86 2.44 4.36
C ILE A 28 8.71 3.15 5.69
N ASP A 29 9.82 3.57 6.28
CA ASP A 29 9.80 4.37 7.50
C ASP A 29 9.54 5.84 7.17
N ILE A 30 8.31 6.31 7.35
CA ILE A 30 7.92 7.68 7.00
C ILE A 30 8.31 8.73 8.05
N ARG A 31 8.87 8.30 9.20
CA ARG A 31 9.44 9.22 10.22
C ARG A 31 10.63 10.01 9.69
N GLN A 32 11.31 9.49 8.66
CA GLN A 32 12.41 10.18 7.99
C GLN A 32 12.00 11.52 7.35
N PHE A 33 10.69 11.79 7.25
CA PHE A 33 10.15 13.00 6.66
C PHE A 33 9.54 13.95 7.70
N GLU A 34 9.67 13.72 9.01
CA GLU A 34 9.07 14.58 10.05
C GLU A 34 9.61 16.01 10.04
N GLY A 35 8.76 16.97 10.44
CA GLY A 35 9.11 18.39 10.52
C GLY A 35 7.91 19.33 10.40
N ASP A 36 8.17 20.62 10.63
CA ASP A 36 7.10 21.62 10.82
C ASP A 36 6.26 21.87 9.56
N LYS A 37 6.85 21.77 8.36
CA LYS A 37 6.17 21.96 7.05
C LYS A 37 5.67 20.67 6.41
N ILE A 38 5.57 19.60 7.20
CA ILE A 38 5.23 18.27 6.71
C ILE A 38 3.76 18.03 6.97
N VAL A 39 3.07 17.50 5.97
CA VAL A 39 1.64 17.18 6.05
C VAL A 39 1.45 15.70 5.84
N TYR A 40 0.86 15.04 6.82
CA TYR A 40 0.47 13.64 6.77
C TYR A 40 -1.05 13.49 6.55
N PRO A 41 -1.53 12.32 6.09
CA PRO A 41 -2.94 12.15 5.77
C PRO A 41 -3.83 12.07 7.01
N CYS A 42 -3.28 11.65 8.16
CA CYS A 42 -4.07 11.33 9.34
C CYS A 42 -3.25 11.47 10.64
N ASN A 43 -3.85 12.08 11.67
CA ASN A 43 -3.28 12.21 13.02
C ASN A 43 -3.04 10.86 13.73
N ALA A 44 -3.70 9.78 13.30
CA ALA A 44 -3.44 8.44 13.83
C ALA A 44 -2.00 7.93 13.56
N SER A 45 -1.22 8.63 12.75
CA SER A 45 0.20 8.37 12.58
C SER A 45 1.07 8.89 13.73
N GLU A 46 0.60 9.90 14.48
CA GLU A 46 1.28 10.54 15.62
C GLU A 46 2.70 11.04 15.29
N LEU A 47 2.95 11.36 14.02
CA LEU A 47 4.24 11.84 13.52
C LEU A 47 4.40 13.35 13.74
N ASN A 48 5.63 13.83 13.90
CA ASN A 48 5.84 15.27 13.99
C ASN A 48 5.55 15.97 12.65
N GLY A 49 4.44 16.71 12.59
CA GLY A 49 3.96 17.45 11.42
C GLY A 49 2.51 17.89 11.61
N LYS A 50 1.88 18.27 10.49
CA LYS A 50 0.45 18.61 10.37
C LYS A 50 -0.35 17.48 9.73
N TYR A 51 -1.66 17.50 9.87
CA TYR A 51 -2.54 16.43 9.41
C TYR A 51 -3.74 16.91 8.60
N LEU A 52 -3.99 16.24 7.47
CA LEU A 52 -5.12 16.53 6.59
C LEU A 52 -6.49 16.21 7.19
N ASP A 53 -6.58 15.44 8.26
CA ASP A 53 -7.86 15.10 8.90
C ASP A 53 -8.21 15.98 10.10
N SER A 54 -7.24 16.70 10.69
CA SER A 54 -7.46 17.48 11.91
C SER A 54 -7.03 18.94 11.85
N ASP A 55 -6.05 19.30 11.01
CA ASP A 55 -5.45 20.63 11.06
C ASP A 55 -5.97 21.52 9.92
N ASP A 56 -6.39 22.73 10.27
CA ASP A 56 -6.86 23.76 9.34
C ASP A 56 -5.79 24.82 9.03
N ASP A 57 -4.72 24.88 9.82
CA ASP A 57 -3.63 25.86 9.74
C ASP A 57 -2.38 25.31 9.02
N ILE A 58 -2.61 24.55 7.95
CA ILE A 58 -1.52 24.07 7.09
C ILE A 58 -0.87 25.24 6.35
N GLU A 59 0.45 25.20 6.15
CA GLU A 59 1.18 26.26 5.46
C GLU A 59 1.23 26.04 3.93
N ASP A 60 1.21 27.13 3.15
CA ASP A 60 1.54 27.07 1.71
C ASP A 60 3.00 26.64 1.49
N GLY A 61 3.24 25.87 0.44
CA GLY A 61 4.53 25.27 0.12
C GLY A 61 4.89 24.05 0.98
N SER A 62 3.92 23.46 1.69
CA SER A 62 4.11 22.27 2.52
C SER A 62 4.54 21.03 1.72
N LEU A 63 5.12 20.05 2.41
CA LEU A 63 5.48 18.75 1.86
C LEU A 63 4.45 17.70 2.30
N LEU A 64 3.63 17.24 1.36
CA LEU A 64 2.63 16.21 1.57
C LEU A 64 3.28 14.82 1.48
N VAL A 65 3.25 14.06 2.58
CA VAL A 65 3.70 12.66 2.63
C VAL A 65 2.47 11.76 2.61
N GLY A 66 2.07 11.29 1.43
CA GLY A 66 0.81 10.59 1.26
C GLY A 66 0.59 10.00 -0.13
N CYS A 67 -0.52 9.28 -0.31
CA CYS A 67 -0.90 8.70 -1.61
C CYS A 67 -1.78 9.67 -2.42
N ASP A 68 -2.33 9.20 -3.54
CA ASP A 68 -3.24 10.02 -4.38
C ASP A 68 -4.44 10.57 -3.63
N ILE A 69 -5.01 9.80 -2.71
CA ILE A 69 -6.17 10.29 -1.95
C ILE A 69 -5.76 11.46 -1.05
N SER A 70 -4.58 11.41 -0.45
CA SER A 70 -4.05 12.51 0.34
C SER A 70 -3.84 13.75 -0.53
N LYS A 71 -3.39 13.55 -1.77
CA LYS A 71 -3.23 14.62 -2.76
C LYS A 71 -4.57 15.26 -3.11
N GLU A 72 -5.56 14.45 -3.48
CA GLU A 72 -6.92 14.90 -3.80
C GLU A 72 -7.55 15.64 -2.61
N LEU A 73 -7.34 15.16 -1.38
CA LEU A 73 -7.83 15.80 -0.16
C LEU A 73 -7.13 17.13 0.12
N PHE A 74 -5.81 17.22 -0.08
CA PHE A 74 -5.07 18.47 0.06
C PHE A 74 -5.59 19.53 -0.92
N GLU A 75 -5.70 19.19 -2.20
CA GLU A 75 -6.19 20.09 -3.25
C GLU A 75 -7.64 20.53 -3.02
N LEU A 76 -8.47 19.67 -2.42
CA LEU A 76 -9.86 20.02 -2.07
C LEU A 76 -9.93 20.99 -0.88
N ARG A 77 -9.12 20.78 0.15
CA ARG A 77 -9.13 21.61 1.37
C ARG A 77 -8.40 22.94 1.19
N PHE A 78 -7.34 22.95 0.38
CA PHE A 78 -6.44 24.09 0.20
C PHE A 78 -6.20 24.37 -1.30
N PRO A 79 -7.24 24.79 -2.05
CA PRO A 79 -7.18 24.88 -3.52
C PRO A 79 -6.15 25.88 -4.06
N ASP A 80 -5.81 26.91 -3.28
CA ASP A 80 -4.87 27.96 -3.68
C ASP A 80 -3.42 27.68 -3.22
N TYR A 81 -3.18 26.57 -2.52
CA TYR A 81 -1.87 26.28 -1.94
C TYR A 81 -1.01 25.45 -2.89
N THR A 82 0.26 25.81 -2.95
CA THR A 82 1.31 25.01 -3.56
C THR A 82 1.82 23.98 -2.57
N TYR A 83 2.26 22.83 -3.08
CA TYR A 83 2.86 21.78 -2.26
C TYR A 83 3.77 20.89 -3.10
N LYS A 84 4.66 20.17 -2.42
CA LYS A 84 5.38 19.02 -3.00
C LYS A 84 4.79 17.74 -2.44
N GLN A 85 4.83 16.66 -3.20
CA GLN A 85 4.35 15.36 -2.74
C GLN A 85 5.48 14.33 -2.68
N ILE A 86 5.60 13.66 -1.55
CA ILE A 86 6.26 12.35 -1.46
C ILE A 86 5.18 11.28 -1.60
N ASN A 87 5.12 10.66 -2.78
CA ASN A 87 4.06 9.70 -3.09
C ASN A 87 4.28 8.35 -2.39
N MET A 88 3.44 8.07 -1.39
CA MET A 88 3.42 6.83 -0.61
C MET A 88 2.44 5.78 -1.14
N CYS A 89 1.92 5.94 -2.35
CA CYS A 89 1.08 4.92 -2.98
C CYS A 89 1.90 3.64 -3.23
N PRO A 90 1.54 2.48 -2.65
CA PRO A 90 2.33 1.26 -2.79
C PRO A 90 2.41 0.74 -4.24
N LEU A 91 1.57 1.26 -5.13
CA LEU A 91 1.54 0.89 -6.55
C LEU A 91 2.46 1.74 -7.43
N ARG A 92 2.97 2.88 -6.92
CA ARG A 92 3.77 3.82 -7.72
C ARG A 92 4.91 4.48 -6.97
N THR A 93 5.05 4.19 -5.68
CA THR A 93 6.12 4.76 -4.86
C THR A 93 7.49 4.31 -5.37
N GLU A 94 8.47 5.21 -5.32
CA GLU A 94 9.83 4.90 -5.76
C GLU A 94 10.68 4.29 -4.64
N PHE A 95 10.23 4.40 -3.39
CA PHE A 95 10.97 3.91 -2.22
C PHE A 95 11.01 2.39 -2.12
N VAL A 96 9.96 1.71 -2.61
CA VAL A 96 9.87 0.24 -2.60
C VAL A 96 9.26 -0.20 -3.91
N LYS A 97 10.03 -0.96 -4.67
CA LYS A 97 9.57 -1.63 -5.89
C LYS A 97 9.51 -3.14 -5.61
N PRO A 98 8.42 -3.82 -5.99
CA PRO A 98 8.38 -5.28 -5.94
C PRO A 98 9.55 -5.88 -6.71
N SER A 99 10.18 -6.90 -6.14
CA SER A 99 11.22 -7.73 -6.78
C SER A 99 10.81 -9.20 -6.91
N LYS A 100 9.58 -9.51 -6.51
CA LYS A 100 8.94 -10.83 -6.46
C LYS A 100 7.43 -10.65 -6.35
N PRO A 101 6.64 -11.74 -6.42
CA PRO A 101 5.21 -11.63 -6.23
C PRO A 101 4.84 -10.95 -4.92
N PHE A 102 3.83 -10.08 -4.94
CA PHE A 102 3.53 -9.21 -3.81
C PHE A 102 2.04 -9.08 -3.54
N ILE A 103 1.72 -8.77 -2.28
CA ILE A 103 0.39 -8.36 -1.87
C ILE A 103 0.49 -6.99 -1.22
N THR A 104 -0.43 -6.10 -1.57
CA THR A 104 -0.49 -4.76 -0.97
C THR A 104 -1.94 -4.29 -0.82
N ARG A 105 -2.12 -3.14 -0.18
CA ARG A 105 -3.45 -2.54 0.01
C ARG A 105 -3.64 -1.32 -0.86
N CYS A 106 -4.88 -1.10 -1.27
CA CYS A 106 -5.33 0.19 -1.79
C CYS A 106 -6.71 0.55 -1.23
N CYS A 107 -6.92 1.82 -0.93
CA CYS A 107 -8.21 2.39 -0.57
C CYS A 107 -9.14 2.59 -1.77
N GLN A 108 -8.64 2.51 -3.01
CA GLN A 108 -9.47 2.64 -4.20
C GLN A 108 -9.88 1.25 -4.69
N THR A 109 -11.16 0.89 -4.54
CA THR A 109 -11.70 -0.41 -4.99
C THR A 109 -11.42 -0.70 -6.46
N LYS A 110 -11.47 0.32 -7.33
CA LYS A 110 -11.12 0.16 -8.77
C LYS A 110 -9.69 -0.32 -9.04
N LYS A 111 -8.81 -0.28 -8.03
CA LYS A 111 -7.41 -0.72 -8.10
C LYS A 111 -7.18 -2.08 -7.42
N THR A 112 -8.22 -2.77 -6.94
CA THR A 112 -8.10 -4.09 -6.32
C THR A 112 -8.05 -5.21 -7.36
N GLY A 113 -7.48 -6.35 -7.00
CA GLY A 113 -7.32 -7.51 -7.87
C GLY A 113 -5.88 -7.71 -8.33
N LEU A 114 -5.70 -8.58 -9.33
CA LEU A 114 -4.39 -8.89 -9.90
C LEU A 114 -3.81 -7.67 -10.64
N ILE A 115 -2.52 -7.47 -10.47
CA ILE A 115 -1.74 -6.41 -11.10
C ILE A 115 -0.35 -6.95 -11.44
N ASN A 116 0.29 -6.38 -12.46
CA ASN A 116 1.71 -6.58 -12.70
C ASN A 116 2.45 -5.23 -12.51
N ILE A 117 3.47 -5.21 -11.65
CA ILE A 117 4.35 -4.05 -11.46
C ILE A 117 5.78 -4.47 -11.79
N ASN A 118 6.35 -3.87 -12.83
CA ASN A 118 7.73 -4.11 -13.28
C ASN A 118 8.05 -5.60 -13.51
N GLY A 119 7.11 -6.37 -14.07
CA GLY A 119 7.30 -7.79 -14.35
C GLY A 119 7.02 -8.71 -13.16
N HIS A 120 6.55 -8.17 -12.04
CA HIS A 120 6.15 -8.98 -10.88
C HIS A 120 4.64 -8.93 -10.70
N ASP A 121 3.99 -10.09 -10.72
CA ASP A 121 2.58 -10.19 -10.41
C ASP A 121 2.32 -9.90 -8.94
N GLY A 122 1.20 -9.26 -8.66
CA GLY A 122 0.76 -9.03 -7.32
C GLY A 122 -0.74 -8.95 -7.24
N VAL A 123 -1.23 -8.87 -6.02
CA VAL A 123 -2.65 -8.71 -5.74
C VAL A 123 -2.87 -7.55 -4.79
N VAL A 124 -3.86 -6.71 -5.11
CA VAL A 124 -4.22 -5.55 -4.32
C VAL A 124 -5.53 -5.82 -3.61
N VAL A 125 -5.52 -5.73 -2.28
CA VAL A 125 -6.72 -5.85 -1.45
C VAL A 125 -7.21 -4.48 -0.98
N HIS A 126 -8.51 -4.35 -0.73
CA HIS A 126 -9.07 -3.09 -0.24
C HIS A 126 -8.60 -2.75 1.19
N TRP A 127 -8.65 -1.46 1.58
CA TRP A 127 -8.38 -1.05 2.97
C TRP A 127 -9.46 -1.55 3.97
N GLY A 128 -10.62 -1.95 3.46
CA GLY A 128 -11.67 -2.62 4.24
C GLY A 128 -11.64 -4.14 4.13
N ALA A 129 -10.67 -4.74 3.44
CA ALA A 129 -10.61 -6.19 3.26
C ALA A 129 -10.56 -6.93 4.60
N SER A 130 -11.28 -8.03 4.70
CA SER A 130 -11.24 -8.99 5.81
C SER A 130 -10.09 -9.99 5.64
N GLU A 131 -9.86 -10.81 6.66
CA GLU A 131 -8.92 -11.94 6.57
C GLU A 131 -9.35 -12.95 5.48
N TYR A 132 -10.66 -13.15 5.27
CA TYR A 132 -11.17 -13.99 4.16
C TYR A 132 -10.81 -13.41 2.80
N ASP A 133 -11.02 -12.11 2.59
CA ASP A 133 -10.67 -11.44 1.33
C ASP A 133 -9.16 -11.52 1.04
N ILE A 134 -8.33 -11.48 2.08
CA ILE A 134 -6.87 -11.64 1.96
C ILE A 134 -6.52 -13.07 1.52
N VAL A 135 -7.13 -14.09 2.11
CA VAL A 135 -6.90 -15.50 1.72
C VAL A 135 -7.27 -15.71 0.26
N ASP A 136 -8.44 -15.24 -0.15
CA ASP A 136 -8.91 -15.37 -1.54
C ASP A 136 -7.98 -14.64 -2.51
N ALA A 137 -7.52 -13.45 -2.16
CA ALA A 137 -6.55 -12.70 -2.94
C ALA A 137 -5.20 -13.42 -3.08
N ILE A 138 -4.69 -14.01 -1.98
CA ILE A 138 -3.44 -14.79 -2.00
C ILE A 138 -3.60 -16.03 -2.89
N ARG A 139 -4.71 -16.77 -2.75
CA ARG A 139 -4.99 -17.94 -3.59
C ARG A 139 -5.06 -17.57 -5.06
N LEU A 140 -5.77 -16.48 -5.38
CA LEU A 140 -5.84 -15.96 -6.74
C LEU A 140 -4.46 -15.65 -7.32
N LEU A 141 -3.58 -15.03 -6.54
CA LEU A 141 -2.20 -14.76 -6.96
C LEU A 141 -1.41 -16.05 -7.17
N VAL A 142 -1.50 -17.03 -6.26
CA VAL A 142 -0.79 -18.31 -6.41
C VAL A 142 -1.25 -19.05 -7.68
N SER A 143 -2.56 -19.14 -7.92
CA SER A 143 -3.09 -19.77 -9.14
C SER A 143 -2.55 -19.11 -10.42
N ARG A 144 -2.48 -17.78 -10.43
CA ARG A 144 -1.90 -17.01 -11.55
C ARG A 144 -0.42 -17.33 -11.78
N LEU A 145 0.36 -17.52 -10.71
CA LEU A 145 1.78 -17.87 -10.80
C LEU A 145 1.98 -19.32 -11.30
N ASP A 146 1.10 -20.24 -10.89
CA ASP A 146 1.13 -21.62 -11.36
C ASP A 146 0.79 -21.72 -12.86
N GLU A 147 -0.16 -20.92 -13.35
CA GLU A 147 -0.48 -20.80 -14.78
C GLU A 147 0.74 -20.32 -15.59
N ASP A 148 1.38 -19.22 -15.18
CA ASP A 148 2.57 -18.69 -15.86
C ASP A 148 3.74 -19.68 -15.86
N PHE A 149 3.91 -20.45 -14.78
CA PHE A 149 4.94 -21.51 -14.70
C PHE A 149 4.68 -22.65 -15.69
N ASN A 150 3.43 -23.07 -15.84
CA ASN A 150 3.06 -24.14 -16.76
C ASN A 150 3.17 -23.73 -18.23
N GLU A 151 2.83 -22.47 -18.56
CA GLU A 151 3.02 -21.94 -19.92
C GLU A 151 4.50 -21.84 -20.29
N SER A 152 5.34 -21.31 -19.38
CA SER A 152 6.79 -21.19 -19.62
C SER A 152 7.57 -22.51 -19.63
N SER A 153 6.99 -23.59 -19.10
CA SER A 153 7.57 -24.95 -19.13
C SER A 153 7.16 -25.76 -20.37
N SER A 154 6.29 -25.22 -21.21
CA SER A 154 5.76 -25.88 -22.41
C SER A 154 6.46 -25.45 -23.72
N ASP A 155 7.40 -24.48 -23.63
CA ASP A 155 8.28 -24.01 -24.71
C ASP A 155 9.70 -24.61 -24.59
#